data_AF-A0A7V3QZK7-F1
#
_entry.id   AF-A0A7V3QZK7-F1
#
_cell.length_a   1.000
_cell.length_b   1.000
_cell.length_c   1.000
_cell.angle_alpha   90.00
_cell.angle_beta   90.00
_cell.angle_gamma   90.00
#
_symmetry.space_group_name_H-M   'P 1'
#
loop_
_entity.id
_entity.type
_entity.pdbx_description
1 polymer ?
#
loop_
_entity_poly.entity_id
_entity_poly.type
_entity_poly.pdbx_seq_one_letter_code
_entity_poly.pdbx_strand_id
1 'polypeptide(L)'
;MHAFLLKSRRPQGGRRPAILVSPPLPRYSRCELGPKHHPKSKDERLWYTFQAKGGTVRPIPPFTRYQEKILEHYYSSPLRAEGEWTCPRAAGFLFAVACEPELVTPHEWLPVLMGEGASGPTSEQELEGAVEALLSLHNWIESAIAKSEIAVPESCLPSPESPAGFDRGSPVSEWSNGFILGCDWLEASQWHDLVPESKDLALGALLMTLSFFANRAMAETFFEEVGKAHGAESFESMVAFMAGEFGGAAAEYGMVALAVRTALASSSAAGEPEEPEPQPSRNAPCPCGSGKKYKACCGKKAKGKEGKGGS
;
A
#
# COMPACT_ATOMS: atom_id res chain seq x y z
N MET A 1 1.66 -19.42 33.35
CA MET A 1 0.94 -19.20 34.63
C MET A 1 -0.56 -19.36 34.37
N HIS A 2 -1.17 -20.30 35.10
CA HIS A 2 -2.60 -20.50 35.41
C HIS A 2 -3.68 -20.49 34.32
N ALA A 3 -4.29 -21.67 34.17
CA ALA A 3 -5.55 -21.93 33.49
C ALA A 3 -6.75 -21.25 34.18
N PHE A 4 -7.72 -20.79 33.38
CA PHE A 4 -9.09 -20.52 33.84
C PHE A 4 -10.11 -21.02 32.82
N LEU A 5 -10.89 -22.02 33.24
CA LEU A 5 -12.07 -22.54 32.56
C LEU A 5 -13.23 -21.55 32.69
N LEU A 6 -13.91 -21.18 31.60
CA LEU A 6 -15.29 -20.70 31.67
C LEU A 6 -16.16 -21.28 30.54
N LYS A 7 -17.25 -21.91 30.98
CA LYS A 7 -18.34 -22.50 30.21
C LYS A 7 -19.19 -21.44 29.49
N SER A 8 -19.57 -21.79 28.27
CA SER A 8 -20.77 -21.43 27.49
C SER A 8 -21.71 -20.32 27.99
N ARG A 9 -21.95 -19.33 27.10
CA ARG A 9 -23.24 -18.66 26.94
C ARG A 9 -23.57 -18.51 25.45
N ARG A 10 -24.72 -19.03 25.03
CA ARG A 10 -25.34 -18.68 23.73
C ARG A 10 -25.94 -17.27 23.82
N PRO A 11 -25.80 -16.41 22.81
CA PRO A 11 -26.72 -15.30 22.62
C PRO A 11 -27.82 -15.70 21.61
N GLN A 12 -29.07 -15.58 22.05
CA GLN A 12 -30.22 -15.49 21.16
C GLN A 12 -30.36 -14.05 20.64
N GLY A 13 -30.69 -13.92 19.35
CA GLY A 13 -31.50 -12.83 18.81
C GLY A 13 -30.83 -11.48 18.55
N GLY A 14 -30.75 -11.07 17.28
CA GLY A 14 -30.84 -9.65 16.93
C GLY A 14 -29.91 -9.16 15.81
N ARG A 15 -30.54 -8.91 14.65
CA ARG A 15 -30.10 -8.10 13.50
C ARG A 15 -29.03 -8.70 12.57
N ARG A 16 -29.45 -8.84 11.30
CA ARG A 16 -28.55 -9.11 10.16
C ARG A 16 -27.52 -7.97 10.08
N PRO A 17 -26.22 -8.26 9.94
CA PRO A 17 -25.24 -7.22 9.65
C PRO A 17 -25.58 -6.60 8.30
N ALA A 18 -25.63 -5.27 8.27
CA ALA A 18 -25.74 -4.51 7.03
C ALA A 18 -24.51 -4.84 6.18
N ILE A 19 -24.75 -5.22 4.92
CA ILE A 19 -23.71 -5.38 3.92
C ILE A 19 -23.07 -3.99 3.76
N LEU A 20 -21.90 -3.78 4.36
CA LEU A 20 -21.06 -2.63 4.06
C LEU A 20 -20.63 -2.80 2.60
N VAL A 21 -21.24 -2.01 1.72
CA VAL A 21 -20.77 -1.87 0.36
C VAL A 21 -19.41 -1.17 0.48
N SER A 22 -18.33 -1.89 0.18
CA SER A 22 -16.98 -1.34 0.16
C SER A 22 -16.96 -0.07 -0.69
N PRO A 23 -16.37 1.04 -0.22
CA PRO A 23 -16.18 2.21 -1.06
C PRO A 23 -15.37 1.81 -2.31
N PRO A 24 -15.65 2.40 -3.49
CA PRO A 24 -14.88 2.10 -4.68
C PRO A 24 -13.42 2.42 -4.42
N LEU A 25 -12.53 1.47 -4.74
CA LEU A 25 -11.09 1.68 -4.73
C LEU A 25 -10.76 2.98 -5.47
N PRO A 26 -9.77 3.76 -5.01
CA PRO A 26 -9.17 4.78 -5.85
C PRO A 26 -8.59 4.06 -7.07
N ARG A 27 -9.36 4.00 -8.15
CA ARG A 27 -8.80 3.68 -9.45
C ARG A 27 -7.80 4.78 -9.72
N TYR A 28 -6.53 4.44 -9.93
CA TYR A 28 -5.55 5.33 -10.56
C TYR A 28 -5.98 5.61 -12.01
N SER A 29 -7.13 6.28 -12.19
CA SER A 29 -7.61 6.78 -13.48
C SER A 29 -7.20 8.23 -13.68
N ARG A 30 -6.58 8.86 -12.68
CA ARG A 30 -6.19 10.27 -12.72
C ARG A 30 -5.17 10.56 -11.63
N CYS A 31 -3.89 10.66 -11.99
CA CYS A 31 -2.95 11.47 -11.21
C CYS A 31 -3.47 12.91 -11.25
N GLU A 32 -4.08 13.40 -10.18
CA GLU A 32 -4.26 14.83 -10.00
C GLU A 32 -2.92 15.42 -9.57
N LEU A 33 -2.24 16.02 -10.56
CA LEU A 33 -0.92 16.61 -10.44
C LEU A 33 -0.95 17.85 -9.52
N GLY A 34 -0.05 17.86 -8.54
CA GLY A 34 0.45 19.09 -7.91
C GLY A 34 1.19 20.01 -8.91
N PRO A 35 1.53 21.25 -8.52
CA PRO A 35 1.81 22.32 -9.45
C PRO A 35 3.14 22.15 -10.23
N LYS A 36 3.01 22.22 -11.57
CA LYS A 36 4.02 22.53 -12.62
C LYS A 36 5.50 22.31 -12.24
N HIS A 37 5.93 21.06 -12.20
CA HIS A 37 7.35 20.71 -12.22
C HIS A 37 7.86 20.71 -13.68
N HIS A 38 9.09 21.18 -13.93
CA HIS A 38 9.74 21.12 -15.26
C HIS A 38 10.85 20.07 -15.21
N PRO A 39 10.81 19.04 -16.08
CA PRO A 39 11.78 17.94 -16.04
C PRO A 39 13.18 18.43 -16.42
N LYS A 40 14.16 18.13 -15.57
CA LYS A 40 15.58 18.44 -15.69
C LYS A 40 16.37 17.32 -16.35
N SER A 41 16.00 16.06 -16.17
CA SER A 41 16.72 14.90 -16.74
C SER A 41 16.10 14.38 -18.05
N LYS A 42 16.79 13.47 -18.74
CA LYS A 42 16.25 12.76 -19.91
C LYS A 42 15.19 11.75 -19.46
N ASP A 43 15.38 11.13 -18.30
CA ASP A 43 14.47 10.15 -17.71
C ASP A 43 13.17 10.82 -17.22
N GLU A 44 13.25 12.02 -16.64
CA GLU A 44 12.07 12.82 -16.28
C GLU A 44 11.32 13.32 -17.54
N ARG A 45 12.01 13.59 -18.64
CA ARG A 45 11.36 13.96 -19.91
C ARG A 45 10.56 12.80 -20.51
N LEU A 46 11.07 11.58 -20.40
CA LEU A 46 10.36 10.36 -20.82
C LEU A 46 9.05 10.16 -20.05
N TRP A 47 9.09 10.44 -18.74
CA TRP A 47 7.91 10.43 -17.86
C TRP A 47 6.83 11.43 -18.30
N TYR A 48 7.19 12.68 -18.60
CA TYR A 48 6.23 13.68 -19.10
C TYR A 48 5.71 13.34 -20.51
N THR A 49 6.53 12.73 -21.37
CA THR A 49 6.04 12.27 -22.68
C THR A 49 5.02 11.14 -22.60
N PHE A 50 5.03 10.31 -21.53
CA PHE A 50 3.96 9.33 -21.26
C PHE A 50 2.59 10.01 -21.03
N GLN A 51 2.57 11.18 -20.39
CA GLN A 51 1.36 12.00 -20.26
C GLN A 51 1.02 12.80 -21.53
N ALA A 52 2.03 13.21 -22.31
CA ALA A 52 1.85 14.21 -23.37
C ALA A 52 1.66 13.64 -24.79
N LYS A 53 2.02 12.37 -25.08
CA LYS A 53 1.83 11.78 -26.42
C LYS A 53 0.34 11.45 -26.68
N GLY A 54 -0.44 12.51 -26.99
CA GLY A 54 -1.62 12.44 -27.85
C GLY A 54 -2.94 12.05 -27.19
N GLY A 55 -3.43 12.81 -26.19
CA GLY A 55 -4.86 12.99 -25.86
C GLY A 55 -5.69 11.77 -25.43
N THR A 56 -5.19 10.55 -25.59
CA THR A 56 -5.79 9.30 -25.15
C THR A 56 -4.78 8.59 -24.27
N VAL A 57 -4.96 8.73 -22.96
CA VAL A 57 -4.21 7.98 -21.94
C VAL A 57 -4.47 6.49 -22.20
N ARG A 58 -3.42 5.72 -22.51
CA ARG A 58 -3.54 4.27 -22.65
C ARG A 58 -3.71 3.65 -21.25
N PRO A 59 -4.64 2.69 -21.08
CA PRO A 59 -4.80 2.00 -19.80
C PRO A 59 -3.56 1.15 -19.50
N ILE A 60 -3.12 1.16 -18.25
CA ILE A 60 -2.08 0.24 -17.76
C ILE A 60 -2.62 -1.19 -17.87
N PRO A 61 -1.90 -2.14 -18.49
CA PRO A 61 -2.36 -3.51 -18.62
C PRO A 61 -2.39 -4.24 -17.27
N PRO A 62 -3.09 -5.39 -17.18
CA PRO A 62 -2.99 -6.25 -16.00
C PRO A 62 -1.57 -6.84 -15.89
N PHE A 63 -1.12 -7.07 -14.66
CA PHE A 63 0.11 -7.83 -14.44
C PHE A 63 -0.09 -9.31 -14.78
N THR A 64 0.70 -9.82 -15.71
CA THR A 64 0.71 -11.22 -16.14
C THR A 64 2.14 -11.73 -16.27
N ARG A 65 2.31 -13.02 -16.62
CA ARG A 65 3.63 -13.59 -16.97
C ARG A 65 4.36 -12.79 -18.06
N TYR A 66 3.64 -12.08 -18.93
CA TYR A 66 4.26 -11.21 -19.92
C TYR A 66 4.95 -9.99 -19.28
N GLN A 67 4.27 -9.27 -18.37
CA GLN A 67 4.85 -8.16 -17.62
C GLN A 67 6.00 -8.62 -16.72
N GLU A 68 5.87 -9.78 -16.08
CA GLU A 68 6.95 -10.38 -15.28
C GLU A 68 8.21 -10.62 -16.16
N LYS A 69 8.04 -11.18 -17.36
CA LYS A 69 9.13 -11.39 -18.33
C LYS A 69 9.78 -10.08 -18.80
N ILE A 70 9.01 -9.00 -18.93
CA ILE A 70 9.55 -7.67 -19.23
C ILE A 70 10.49 -7.23 -18.10
N LEU A 71 10.06 -7.34 -16.83
CA LEU A 71 10.87 -6.96 -15.68
C LEU A 71 12.10 -7.85 -15.51
N GLU A 72 11.96 -9.17 -15.68
CA GLU A 72 13.09 -10.10 -15.68
C GLU A 72 14.14 -9.71 -16.73
N HIS A 73 13.70 -9.43 -17.96
CA HIS A 73 14.59 -8.99 -19.03
C HIS A 73 15.29 -7.67 -18.67
N TYR A 74 14.51 -6.68 -18.23
CA TYR A 74 15.00 -5.35 -17.84
C TYR A 74 16.08 -5.43 -16.76
N TYR A 75 15.84 -6.17 -15.68
CA TYR A 75 16.77 -6.29 -14.55
C TYR A 75 17.98 -7.19 -14.85
N SER A 76 17.86 -8.14 -15.79
CA SER A 76 18.98 -8.99 -16.21
C SER A 76 20.01 -8.26 -17.09
N SER A 77 19.72 -7.03 -17.52
CA SER A 77 20.58 -6.28 -18.43
C SER A 77 21.93 -5.95 -17.78
N PRO A 78 23.07 -6.21 -18.46
CA PRO A 78 24.40 -5.87 -17.95
C PRO A 78 24.64 -4.35 -17.84
N LEU A 79 23.72 -3.54 -18.36
CA LEU A 79 23.72 -2.07 -18.24
C LEU A 79 23.13 -1.60 -16.90
N ARG A 80 22.73 -2.51 -16.02
CA ARG A 80 22.25 -2.25 -14.66
C ARG A 80 23.32 -2.66 -13.66
N ALA A 81 23.33 -2.02 -12.49
CA ALA A 81 24.22 -2.45 -11.42
C ALA A 81 23.89 -3.92 -11.07
N GLU A 82 24.90 -4.78 -11.20
CA GLU A 82 24.73 -6.21 -11.05
C GLU A 82 24.20 -6.55 -9.65
N GLY A 83 23.05 -7.22 -9.58
CA GLY A 83 22.47 -7.70 -8.32
C GLY A 83 21.72 -6.66 -7.48
N GLU A 84 21.49 -5.44 -7.99
CA GLU A 84 20.72 -4.41 -7.28
C GLU A 84 19.23 -4.78 -7.23
N TRP A 85 18.63 -5.07 -8.39
CA TRP A 85 17.21 -5.36 -8.54
C TRP A 85 16.94 -6.65 -9.30
N THR A 86 15.87 -7.34 -8.90
CA THR A 86 15.27 -8.48 -9.59
C THR A 86 13.75 -8.28 -9.60
N CYS A 87 13.02 -8.96 -10.50
CA CYS A 87 11.56 -8.87 -10.51
C CYS A 87 10.94 -9.27 -9.15
N PRO A 88 11.36 -10.38 -8.48
CA PRO A 88 10.90 -10.72 -7.14
C PRO A 88 11.22 -9.64 -6.09
N ARG A 89 12.44 -9.09 -6.09
CA ARG A 89 12.83 -8.01 -5.16
C ARG A 89 11.99 -6.75 -5.36
N ALA A 90 11.75 -6.34 -6.60
CA ALA A 90 10.86 -5.21 -6.90
C ALA A 90 9.41 -5.49 -6.43
N ALA A 91 8.93 -6.73 -6.55
CA ALA A 91 7.60 -7.12 -6.06
C ALA A 91 7.47 -7.04 -4.53
N GLY A 92 8.49 -7.46 -3.78
CA GLY A 92 8.53 -7.31 -2.33
C GLY A 92 8.54 -5.85 -1.88
N PHE A 93 9.34 -5.02 -2.55
CA PHE A 93 9.39 -3.58 -2.31
C PHE A 93 8.02 -2.92 -2.56
N LEU A 94 7.41 -3.21 -3.71
CA LEU A 94 6.09 -2.66 -4.06
C LEU A 94 4.97 -3.18 -3.15
N PHE A 95 5.12 -4.37 -2.57
CA PHE A 95 4.19 -4.85 -1.55
C PHE A 95 4.26 -3.99 -0.28
N ALA A 96 5.45 -3.64 0.19
CA ALA A 96 5.62 -2.71 1.32
C ALA A 96 5.00 -1.33 1.00
N VAL A 97 5.29 -0.78 -0.19
CA VAL A 97 4.71 0.48 -0.68
C VAL A 97 3.18 0.43 -0.72
N ALA A 98 2.59 -0.64 -1.25
CA ALA A 98 1.14 -0.79 -1.31
C ALA A 98 0.50 -0.96 0.08
N CYS A 99 1.27 -1.39 1.09
CA CYS A 99 0.84 -1.48 2.48
C CYS A 99 1.04 -0.18 3.27
N GLU A 100 1.67 0.84 2.69
CA GLU A 100 1.81 2.15 3.33
C GLU A 100 0.43 2.80 3.48
N PRO A 101 -0.01 3.19 4.69
CA PRO A 101 -1.31 3.83 4.87
C PRO A 101 -1.42 5.20 4.21
N GLU A 102 -0.30 5.94 4.11
CA GLU A 102 -0.25 7.20 3.39
C GLU A 102 -0.02 7.00 1.88
N LEU A 103 -0.39 8.01 1.08
CA LEU A 103 -0.25 7.92 -0.37
C LEU A 103 1.23 8.07 -0.78
N VAL A 104 1.82 6.98 -1.24
CA VAL A 104 3.12 7.00 -1.94
C VAL A 104 2.88 7.01 -3.44
N THR A 105 3.37 8.03 -4.13
CA THR A 105 3.13 8.18 -5.57
C THR A 105 4.18 7.42 -6.40
N PRO A 106 3.84 7.00 -7.64
CA PRO A 106 4.81 6.38 -8.54
C PRO A 106 6.06 7.22 -8.80
N HIS A 107 5.96 8.54 -8.73
CA HIS A 107 7.11 9.43 -8.88
C HIS A 107 8.17 9.21 -7.77
N GLU A 108 7.76 8.77 -6.59
CA GLU A 108 8.65 8.55 -5.45
C GLU A 108 9.34 7.19 -5.52
N TRP A 109 8.61 6.12 -5.81
CA TRP A 109 9.16 4.77 -5.81
C TRP A 109 9.73 4.30 -7.15
N LEU A 110 9.28 4.85 -8.31
CA LEU A 110 9.82 4.45 -9.62
C LEU A 110 11.33 4.70 -9.74
N PRO A 111 11.88 5.87 -9.35
CA PRO A 111 13.31 6.12 -9.45
C PRO A 111 14.15 5.10 -8.67
N VAL A 112 13.65 4.66 -7.51
CA VAL A 112 14.30 3.64 -6.66
C VAL A 112 14.42 2.31 -7.40
N LEU A 113 13.32 1.82 -7.97
CA LEU A 113 13.30 0.53 -8.70
C LEU A 113 14.01 0.58 -10.04
N MET A 114 14.11 1.76 -10.65
CA MET A 114 14.84 1.92 -11.91
C MET A 114 16.36 1.99 -11.71
N GLY A 115 16.81 2.24 -10.47
CA GLY A 115 18.21 2.35 -10.05
C GLY A 115 18.86 3.68 -10.43
N GLU A 116 19.82 4.12 -9.61
CA GLU A 116 20.69 5.25 -9.95
C GLU A 116 21.92 4.73 -10.71
N GLY A 117 21.95 4.94 -12.03
CA GLY A 117 23.17 4.70 -12.82
C GLY A 117 23.07 3.61 -13.88
N ALA A 118 22.11 3.73 -14.79
CA ALA A 118 22.19 3.02 -16.07
C ALA A 118 23.53 3.35 -16.75
N SER A 119 24.45 2.39 -16.78
CA SER A 119 25.78 2.52 -17.38
C SER A 119 25.71 2.22 -18.88
N GLY A 120 24.86 2.96 -19.60
CA GLY A 120 24.74 2.84 -21.05
C GLY A 120 23.38 3.28 -21.60
N PRO A 121 23.25 3.35 -22.94
CA PRO A 121 22.00 3.74 -23.57
C PRO A 121 20.96 2.62 -23.44
N THR A 122 19.98 2.78 -22.56
CA THR A 122 18.74 1.98 -22.59
C THR A 122 17.78 2.57 -23.62
N SER A 123 17.09 1.71 -24.38
CA SER A 123 16.11 2.20 -25.36
C SER A 123 14.89 2.80 -24.66
N GLU A 124 14.26 3.81 -25.28
CA GLU A 124 13.02 4.42 -24.77
C GLU A 124 11.91 3.38 -24.61
N GLN A 125 11.80 2.44 -25.55
CA GLN A 125 10.80 1.37 -25.52
C GLN A 125 11.00 0.40 -24.34
N GLU A 126 12.24 0.07 -24.00
CA GLU A 126 12.56 -0.81 -22.88
C GLU A 126 12.27 -0.14 -21.53
N LEU A 127 12.59 1.15 -21.40
CA LEU A 127 12.23 1.95 -20.21
C LEU A 127 10.70 2.07 -20.07
N GLU A 128 10.00 2.39 -21.16
CA GLU A 128 8.53 2.48 -21.17
C GLU A 128 7.89 1.14 -20.78
N GLY A 129 8.40 0.03 -21.34
CA GLY A 129 7.94 -1.32 -20.99
C GLY A 129 8.15 -1.67 -19.52
N ALA A 130 9.32 -1.35 -18.96
CA ALA A 130 9.62 -1.61 -17.55
C ALA A 130 8.73 -0.78 -16.61
N VAL A 131 8.55 0.51 -16.89
CA VAL A 131 7.66 1.39 -16.12
C VAL A 131 6.22 0.89 -16.17
N GLU A 132 5.72 0.49 -17.35
CA GLU A 132 4.37 -0.06 -17.50
C GLU A 132 4.22 -1.37 -16.70
N ALA A 133 5.22 -2.26 -16.73
CA ALA A 133 5.19 -3.51 -16.00
C ALA A 133 5.25 -3.31 -14.47
N LEU A 134 6.04 -2.35 -13.98
CA LEU A 134 6.10 -1.97 -12.56
C LEU A 134 4.75 -1.40 -12.07
N LEU A 135 4.14 -0.50 -12.86
CA LEU A 135 2.81 0.04 -12.55
C LEU A 135 1.74 -1.06 -12.58
N SER A 136 1.84 -2.00 -13.52
CA SER A 136 0.95 -3.16 -13.60
C SER A 136 1.06 -4.02 -12.34
N LEU A 137 2.29 -4.29 -11.89
CA LEU A 137 2.59 -5.06 -10.68
C LEU A 137 2.01 -4.37 -9.43
N HIS A 138 2.29 -3.08 -9.24
CA HIS A 138 1.74 -2.30 -8.14
C HIS A 138 0.20 -2.33 -8.11
N ASN A 139 -0.45 -2.12 -9.26
CA ASN A 139 -1.91 -2.18 -9.38
C ASN A 139 -2.47 -3.58 -9.05
N TRP A 140 -1.74 -4.63 -9.42
CA TRP A 140 -2.12 -6.01 -9.10
C TRP A 140 -2.03 -6.28 -7.60
N ILE A 141 -0.96 -5.83 -6.93
CA ILE A 141 -0.77 -5.92 -5.48
C ILE A 141 -1.91 -5.20 -4.75
N GLU A 142 -2.15 -3.92 -5.07
CA GLU A 142 -3.23 -3.11 -4.48
C GLU A 142 -4.61 -3.77 -4.65
N SER A 143 -4.87 -4.32 -5.83
CA SER A 143 -6.11 -5.05 -6.13
C SER A 143 -6.24 -6.34 -5.31
N ALA A 144 -5.15 -7.08 -5.10
CA ALA A 144 -5.14 -8.29 -4.27
C ALA A 144 -5.38 -7.95 -2.80
N ILE A 145 -4.69 -6.94 -2.25
CA ILE A 145 -4.90 -6.44 -0.88
C ILE A 145 -6.36 -6.03 -0.67
N ALA A 146 -6.90 -5.24 -1.60
CA ALA A 146 -8.29 -4.78 -1.55
C ALA A 146 -9.34 -5.91 -1.52
N LYS A 147 -9.00 -7.07 -2.09
CA LYS A 147 -9.87 -8.26 -2.12
C LYS A 147 -9.55 -9.26 -1.01
N SER A 148 -8.60 -8.94 -0.14
CA SER A 148 -8.08 -9.87 0.89
C SER A 148 -7.50 -11.15 0.27
N GLU A 149 -6.87 -11.03 -0.90
CA GLU A 149 -6.18 -12.11 -1.61
C GLU A 149 -4.66 -12.06 -1.33
N ILE A 150 -3.94 -13.13 -1.67
CA ILE A 150 -2.48 -13.17 -1.54
C ILE A 150 -1.86 -12.21 -2.56
N ALA A 151 -1.25 -11.13 -2.08
CA ALA A 151 -0.62 -10.10 -2.91
C ALA A 151 0.89 -10.36 -3.16
N VAL A 152 1.25 -11.63 -3.34
CA VAL A 152 2.61 -12.11 -3.64
C VAL A 152 2.59 -12.87 -4.95
N PRO A 153 3.44 -12.56 -5.95
CA PRO A 153 3.51 -13.33 -7.19
C PRO A 153 3.75 -14.81 -6.89
N GLU A 154 3.06 -15.69 -7.62
CA GLU A 154 3.15 -17.15 -7.40
C GLU A 154 4.59 -17.68 -7.47
N SER A 155 5.44 -17.09 -8.34
CA SER A 155 6.87 -17.41 -8.44
C SER A 155 7.66 -17.12 -7.17
N CYS A 156 7.17 -16.21 -6.32
CA CYS A 156 7.81 -15.76 -5.08
C CYS A 156 7.28 -16.49 -3.84
N LEU A 157 6.23 -17.32 -3.96
CA LEU A 157 5.74 -18.11 -2.84
C LEU A 157 6.70 -19.29 -2.57
N PRO A 158 7.17 -19.47 -1.33
CA PRO A 158 8.02 -20.61 -0.99
C PRO A 158 7.23 -21.92 -1.11
N SER A 159 7.88 -22.96 -1.62
CA SER A 159 7.30 -24.31 -1.60
C SER A 159 7.56 -24.96 -0.25
N PRO A 160 6.54 -25.47 0.46
CA PRO A 160 6.75 -26.21 1.71
C PRO A 160 7.49 -27.54 1.48
N GLU A 161 7.53 -28.03 0.24
CA GLU A 161 8.19 -29.30 -0.12
C GLU A 161 9.67 -29.12 -0.51
N SER A 162 10.16 -27.88 -0.66
CA SER A 162 11.54 -27.61 -1.06
C SER A 162 12.15 -26.46 -0.23
N PRO A 163 13.18 -26.71 0.60
CA PRO A 163 13.78 -25.72 1.48
C PRO A 163 14.67 -24.69 0.75
N ALA A 164 14.56 -24.56 -0.58
CA ALA A 164 15.35 -23.67 -1.45
C ALA A 164 15.04 -22.17 -1.27
N GLY A 165 14.42 -21.77 -0.16
CA GLY A 165 14.00 -20.40 0.08
C GLY A 165 15.14 -19.42 0.37
N PHE A 166 16.37 -19.90 0.58
CA PHE A 166 17.53 -19.09 0.97
C PHE A 166 18.65 -19.05 -0.06
N ASP A 167 18.51 -19.75 -1.18
CA ASP A 167 19.54 -19.79 -2.21
C ASP A 167 19.69 -18.42 -2.89
N ARG A 168 20.90 -18.08 -3.34
CA ARG A 168 21.13 -16.85 -4.11
C ARG A 168 20.22 -16.85 -5.35
N GLY A 169 19.45 -15.79 -5.52
CA GLY A 169 18.48 -15.68 -6.61
C GLY A 169 17.19 -16.47 -6.41
N SER A 170 16.97 -17.07 -5.23
CA SER A 170 15.69 -17.66 -4.85
C SER A 170 14.60 -16.57 -4.87
N PRO A 171 13.49 -16.75 -5.60
CA PRO A 171 12.47 -15.72 -5.71
C PRO A 171 11.88 -15.27 -4.37
N VAL A 172 11.64 -16.20 -3.43
CA VAL A 172 11.13 -15.85 -2.09
C VAL A 172 12.16 -15.07 -1.27
N SER A 173 13.45 -15.39 -1.39
CA SER A 173 14.51 -14.65 -0.72
C SER A 173 14.63 -13.24 -1.27
N GLU A 174 14.62 -13.11 -2.60
CA GLU A 174 14.66 -11.83 -3.29
C GLU A 174 13.44 -10.97 -2.94
N TRP A 175 12.23 -11.56 -2.91
CA TRP A 175 11.01 -10.89 -2.48
C TRP A 175 11.11 -10.42 -1.02
N SER A 176 11.57 -11.28 -0.10
CA SER A 176 11.71 -10.94 1.32
C SER A 176 12.73 -9.81 1.53
N ASN A 177 13.84 -9.82 0.79
CA ASN A 177 14.81 -8.71 0.79
C ASN A 177 14.19 -7.42 0.26
N GLY A 178 13.39 -7.49 -0.82
CA GLY A 178 12.66 -6.35 -1.35
C GLY A 178 11.66 -5.77 -0.36
N PHE A 179 10.95 -6.63 0.37
CA PHE A 179 10.02 -6.24 1.41
C PHE A 179 10.70 -5.48 2.55
N ILE A 180 11.84 -5.98 3.05
CA ILE A 180 12.66 -5.29 4.05
C ILE A 180 13.11 -3.93 3.52
N LEU A 181 13.69 -3.88 2.31
CA LEU A 181 14.13 -2.62 1.70
C LEU A 181 12.99 -1.60 1.57
N GLY A 182 11.79 -2.06 1.24
CA GLY A 182 10.60 -1.21 1.17
C GLY A 182 10.18 -0.69 2.55
N CYS A 183 10.20 -1.54 3.58
CA CYS A 183 9.93 -1.11 4.95
C CYS A 183 10.97 -0.10 5.45
N ASP A 184 12.26 -0.36 5.22
CA ASP A 184 13.36 0.52 5.59
C ASP A 184 13.26 1.88 4.84
N TRP A 185 12.89 1.86 3.56
CA TRP A 185 12.70 3.08 2.76
C TRP A 185 11.52 3.93 3.26
N LEU A 186 10.49 3.27 3.80
CA LEU A 186 9.30 3.91 4.36
C LEU A 186 9.44 4.30 5.84
N GLU A 187 10.61 4.13 6.46
CA GLU A 187 10.87 4.33 7.91
C GLU A 187 10.28 5.63 8.50
N ALA A 188 10.07 6.66 7.68
CA ALA A 188 9.44 7.90 8.09
C ALA A 188 7.97 7.77 8.54
N SER A 189 7.22 6.76 8.07
CA SER A 189 5.78 6.66 8.33
C SER A 189 5.44 6.11 9.72
N GLN A 190 6.30 5.23 10.28
CA GLN A 190 6.11 4.58 11.60
C GLN A 190 4.67 4.12 11.84
N TRP A 191 3.94 3.72 10.78
CA TRP A 191 2.51 3.48 10.90
C TRP A 191 2.19 2.28 11.80
N HIS A 192 3.18 1.40 12.02
CA HIS A 192 3.11 0.32 13.01
C HIS A 192 2.78 0.86 14.41
N ASP A 193 3.16 2.08 14.76
CA ASP A 193 2.81 2.74 16.03
C ASP A 193 1.33 3.13 16.11
N LEU A 194 0.64 3.17 14.97
CA LEU A 194 -0.82 3.40 14.90
C LEU A 194 -1.61 2.12 15.14
N VAL A 195 -0.95 0.96 15.14
CA VAL A 195 -1.58 -0.33 15.44
C VAL A 195 -1.79 -0.43 16.95
N PRO A 196 -2.97 -0.89 17.43
CA PRO A 196 -3.20 -1.01 18.87
C PRO A 196 -2.25 -2.02 19.52
N GLU A 197 -1.70 -1.69 20.70
CA GLU A 197 -0.73 -2.52 21.44
C GLU A 197 -1.11 -4.01 21.57
N SER A 198 -2.42 -4.29 21.67
CA SER A 198 -2.96 -5.66 21.67
C SER A 198 -2.66 -6.50 20.42
N LYS A 199 -2.17 -5.88 19.35
CA LYS A 199 -1.89 -6.45 18.03
C LYS A 199 -0.41 -6.38 17.66
N ASP A 200 0.44 -5.74 18.46
CA ASP A 200 1.88 -5.59 18.18
C ASP A 200 2.57 -6.94 18.00
N LEU A 201 2.25 -7.91 18.86
CA LEU A 201 2.82 -9.26 18.74
C LEU A 201 2.41 -9.94 17.43
N ALA A 202 1.17 -9.74 16.98
CA ALA A 202 0.69 -10.31 15.72
C ALA A 202 1.38 -9.64 14.53
N LEU A 203 1.47 -8.30 14.54
CA LEU A 203 2.16 -7.53 13.51
C LEU A 203 3.64 -7.90 13.41
N GLY A 204 4.31 -8.05 14.57
CA GLY A 204 5.69 -8.53 14.65
C GLY A 204 5.85 -9.93 14.06
N ALA A 205 4.91 -10.85 14.31
CA ALA A 205 4.92 -12.19 13.71
C ALA A 205 4.73 -12.16 12.18
N LEU A 206 3.89 -11.26 11.66
CA LEU A 206 3.73 -11.06 10.22
C LEU A 206 5.01 -10.53 9.59
N LEU A 207 5.61 -9.49 10.18
CA LEU A 207 6.89 -8.92 9.72
C LEU A 207 8.00 -9.97 9.71
N MET A 208 8.12 -10.74 10.80
CA MET A 208 9.08 -11.85 10.90
C MET A 208 8.84 -12.88 9.80
N THR A 209 7.58 -13.24 9.52
CA THR A 209 7.25 -14.25 8.50
C THR A 209 7.61 -13.78 7.09
N LEU A 210 7.28 -12.53 6.76
CA LEU A 210 7.54 -11.94 5.44
C LEU A 210 9.02 -11.61 5.20
N SER A 211 9.81 -11.45 6.26
CA SER A 211 11.26 -11.21 6.20
C SER A 211 12.10 -12.48 6.41
N PHE A 212 11.49 -13.59 6.83
CA PHE A 212 12.19 -14.82 7.25
C PHE A 212 13.19 -15.33 6.20
N PHE A 213 12.82 -15.31 4.92
CA PHE A 213 13.64 -15.83 3.83
C PHE A 213 14.71 -14.84 3.31
N ALA A 214 14.78 -13.63 3.86
CA ALA A 214 15.74 -12.62 3.40
C ALA A 214 17.19 -12.98 3.75
N ASN A 215 17.41 -13.63 4.90
CA ASN A 215 18.76 -13.99 5.36
C ASN A 215 18.74 -15.27 6.21
N ARG A 216 19.42 -16.30 5.72
CA ARG A 216 19.53 -17.60 6.40
C ARG A 216 20.16 -17.51 7.79
N ALA A 217 21.21 -16.72 7.97
CA ALA A 217 21.91 -16.63 9.25
C ALA A 217 21.02 -16.03 10.34
N MET A 218 20.16 -15.06 9.97
CA MET A 218 19.17 -14.50 10.89
C MET A 218 18.08 -15.52 11.21
N ALA A 219 17.59 -16.27 10.22
CA ALA A 219 16.61 -17.34 10.42
C ALA A 219 17.15 -18.46 11.33
N GLU A 220 18.41 -18.87 11.17
CA GLU A 220 19.07 -19.85 12.03
C GLU A 220 19.22 -19.33 13.47
N THR A 221 19.55 -18.05 13.64
CA THR A 221 19.60 -17.41 14.97
C THR A 221 18.22 -17.40 15.63
N PHE A 222 17.18 -17.01 14.89
CA PHE A 222 15.79 -17.03 15.39
C PHE A 222 15.34 -18.45 15.79
N PHE A 223 15.75 -19.47 15.03
CA PHE A 223 15.48 -20.86 15.38
C PHE A 223 16.14 -21.26 16.71
N GLU A 224 17.40 -20.89 16.92
CA GLU A 224 18.15 -21.18 18.14
C GLU A 224 17.54 -20.49 19.38
N GLU A 225 17.14 -19.23 19.25
CA GLU A 225 16.68 -18.43 20.38
C GLU A 225 15.19 -18.64 20.69
N VAL A 226 14.35 -18.71 19.66
CA VAL A 226 12.89 -18.70 19.79
C VAL A 226 12.30 -20.04 19.37
N GLY A 227 12.74 -20.57 18.23
CA GLY A 227 12.21 -21.81 17.64
C GLY A 227 12.22 -23.00 18.59
N LYS A 228 13.39 -23.31 19.15
CA LYS A 228 13.57 -24.43 20.10
C LYS A 228 12.72 -24.26 21.36
N ALA A 229 12.62 -23.03 21.88
CA ALA A 229 11.82 -22.73 23.06
C ALA A 229 10.31 -22.91 22.83
N HIS A 230 9.85 -22.76 21.58
CA HIS A 230 8.45 -22.89 21.19
C HIS A 230 8.11 -24.22 20.50
N GLY A 231 9.03 -25.20 20.58
CA GLY A 231 8.76 -26.58 20.17
C GLY A 231 9.05 -26.91 18.71
N ALA A 232 9.80 -26.08 17.98
CA ALA A 232 10.30 -26.45 16.65
C ALA A 232 11.31 -27.61 16.79
N GLU A 233 11.05 -28.72 16.09
CA GLU A 233 11.85 -29.95 16.18
C GLU A 233 13.19 -29.83 15.43
N SER A 234 13.19 -29.10 14.31
CA SER A 234 14.39 -28.80 13.52
C SER A 234 14.26 -27.48 12.77
N PHE A 235 15.37 -26.95 12.27
CA PHE A 235 15.36 -25.75 11.43
C PHE A 235 14.49 -25.97 10.17
N GLU A 236 14.58 -27.14 9.54
CA GLU A 236 13.79 -27.51 8.37
C GLU A 236 12.29 -27.52 8.66
N SER A 237 11.87 -28.00 9.84
CA SER A 237 10.46 -27.95 10.27
C SER A 237 9.96 -26.51 10.43
N MET A 238 10.80 -25.62 10.95
CA MET A 238 10.49 -24.19 11.03
C MET A 238 10.42 -23.59 9.63
N VAL A 239 11.38 -23.86 8.74
CA VAL A 239 11.36 -23.38 7.36
C VAL A 239 10.09 -23.81 6.63
N ALA A 240 9.67 -25.07 6.77
CA ALA A 240 8.44 -25.58 6.17
C ALA A 240 7.19 -24.90 6.76
N PHE A 241 7.17 -24.67 8.06
CA PHE A 241 6.10 -23.91 8.72
C PHE A 241 6.02 -22.47 8.19
N MET A 242 7.15 -21.74 8.20
CA MET A 242 7.22 -20.36 7.70
C MET A 242 6.83 -20.29 6.22
N ALA A 243 7.19 -21.29 5.40
CA ALA A 243 6.78 -21.37 4.01
C ALA A 243 5.25 -21.54 3.86
N GLY A 244 4.63 -22.40 4.68
CA GLY A 244 3.18 -22.60 4.68
C GLY A 244 2.39 -21.36 5.12
N GLU A 245 2.92 -20.60 6.09
CA GLU A 245 2.28 -19.39 6.60
C GLU A 245 2.53 -18.15 5.73
N PHE A 246 3.53 -18.17 4.85
CA PHE A 246 4.00 -16.99 4.12
C PHE A 246 2.89 -16.25 3.35
N GLY A 247 2.10 -16.99 2.56
CA GLY A 247 1.01 -16.40 1.78
C GLY A 247 -0.11 -15.83 2.66
N GLY A 248 -0.43 -16.52 3.76
CA GLY A 248 -1.42 -16.05 4.74
C GLY A 248 -0.95 -14.80 5.46
N ALA A 249 0.33 -14.75 5.86
CA ALA A 249 0.94 -13.60 6.49
C ALA A 249 0.94 -12.37 5.56
N ALA A 250 1.18 -12.55 4.26
CA ALA A 250 1.13 -11.45 3.30
C ALA A 250 -0.29 -10.88 3.16
N ALA A 251 -1.30 -11.76 3.09
CA ALA A 251 -2.70 -11.33 3.03
C ALA A 251 -3.12 -10.60 4.33
N GLU A 252 -2.73 -11.13 5.50
CA GLU A 252 -3.06 -10.51 6.79
C GLU A 252 -2.35 -9.16 6.98
N TYR A 253 -1.08 -9.04 6.59
CA TYR A 253 -0.34 -7.78 6.65
C TYR A 253 -0.99 -6.69 5.80
N GLY A 254 -1.35 -7.01 4.55
CA GLY A 254 -2.08 -6.09 3.67
C GLY A 254 -3.46 -5.69 4.24
N MET A 255 -4.14 -6.60 4.93
CA MET A 255 -5.41 -6.30 5.60
C MET A 255 -5.25 -5.36 6.79
N VAL A 256 -4.20 -5.53 7.59
CA VAL A 256 -3.87 -4.60 8.68
C VAL A 256 -3.59 -3.21 8.12
N ALA A 257 -2.75 -3.11 7.09
CA ALA A 257 -2.46 -1.85 6.39
C ALA A 257 -3.74 -1.16 5.86
N LEU A 258 -4.62 -1.91 5.20
CA LEU A 258 -5.89 -1.40 4.68
C LEU A 258 -6.81 -0.90 5.82
N ALA A 259 -6.84 -1.60 6.96
CA ALA A 259 -7.60 -1.19 8.13
C ALA A 259 -7.08 0.13 8.71
N VAL A 260 -5.75 0.29 8.83
CA VAL A 260 -5.11 1.53 9.28
C VAL A 260 -5.41 2.68 8.31
N ARG A 261 -5.22 2.47 7.00
CA ARG A 261 -5.55 3.45 5.95
C ARG A 261 -7.02 3.91 6.04
N THR A 262 -7.93 2.97 6.24
CA THR A 262 -9.38 3.26 6.36
C THR A 262 -9.69 4.08 7.62
N ALA A 263 -9.04 3.75 8.75
CA ALA A 263 -9.20 4.49 9.99
C ALA A 263 -8.67 5.93 9.90
N LEU A 264 -7.51 6.13 9.25
CA LEU A 264 -6.93 7.45 9.00
C LEU A 264 -7.82 8.30 8.07
N ALA A 265 -8.28 7.72 6.96
CA ALA A 265 -9.18 8.40 6.03
C ALA A 265 -10.51 8.81 6.70
N SER A 266 -11.06 7.95 7.57
CA SER A 266 -12.29 8.26 8.32
C SER A 266 -12.09 9.38 9.32
N SER A 267 -10.91 9.46 9.95
CA SER A 267 -10.56 10.51 10.91
C SER A 267 -10.35 11.86 10.23
N SER A 268 -9.77 11.87 9.01
CA SER A 268 -9.60 13.08 8.20
C SER A 268 -10.92 13.58 7.57
N ALA A 269 -11.81 12.66 7.18
CA ALA A 269 -13.12 13.00 6.63
C ALA A 269 -14.12 13.51 7.70
N ALA A 270 -13.92 13.13 8.97
CA ALA A 270 -14.69 13.63 10.11
C ALA A 270 -14.17 15.00 10.60
N GLY A 271 -13.81 15.90 9.67
CA GLY A 271 -13.27 17.23 9.96
C GLY A 271 -14.01 17.90 11.13
N GLU A 272 -13.25 18.61 11.97
CA GLU A 272 -13.76 19.40 13.09
C GLU A 272 -15.09 20.05 12.68
N PRO A 273 -16.15 19.97 13.51
CA PRO A 273 -17.41 20.64 13.20
C PRO A 273 -17.07 22.11 12.95
N GLU A 274 -17.18 22.53 11.68
CA GLU A 274 -16.95 23.89 11.25
C GLU A 274 -17.88 24.75 12.11
N GLU A 275 -17.29 25.41 13.11
CA GLU A 275 -18.05 26.20 14.06
C GLU A 275 -18.81 27.22 13.21
N PRO A 276 -20.16 27.20 13.20
CA PRO A 276 -20.92 27.94 12.22
C PRO A 276 -20.49 29.40 12.31
N GLU A 277 -19.93 29.93 11.21
CA GLU A 277 -19.34 31.27 11.23
C GLU A 277 -20.31 32.24 11.92
N PRO A 278 -19.82 33.02 12.90
CA PRO A 278 -20.69 33.82 13.76
C PRO A 278 -21.58 34.69 12.88
N GLN A 279 -22.89 34.44 12.93
CA GLN A 279 -23.82 35.12 12.03
C GLN A 279 -23.61 36.64 12.16
N PRO A 280 -23.39 37.35 11.04
CA PRO A 280 -23.10 38.77 11.08
C PRO A 280 -24.22 39.50 11.81
N SER A 281 -23.85 40.35 12.76
CA SER A 281 -24.84 41.06 13.58
C SER A 281 -25.83 41.81 12.70
N ARG A 282 -27.08 41.95 13.16
CA ARG A 282 -28.20 42.52 12.39
C ARG A 282 -27.88 43.87 11.70
N ASN A 283 -26.99 44.67 12.29
CA ASN A 283 -26.59 45.98 11.76
C ASN A 283 -25.19 46.01 11.10
N ALA A 284 -24.44 44.91 11.10
CA ALA A 284 -23.11 44.83 10.47
C ALA A 284 -23.19 45.03 8.94
N PRO A 285 -22.09 45.45 8.28
CA PRO A 285 -21.97 45.44 6.83
C PRO A 285 -22.26 44.04 6.27
N CYS A 286 -23.01 43.97 5.17
CA CYS A 286 -23.41 42.69 4.60
C CYS A 286 -22.24 42.04 3.82
N PRO A 287 -21.93 40.75 4.05
CA PRO A 287 -20.76 40.08 3.46
C PRO A 287 -20.83 39.91 1.94
N CYS A 288 -21.99 40.15 1.31
CA CYS A 288 -22.13 40.13 -0.15
C CYS A 288 -21.53 41.36 -0.88
N GLY A 289 -20.85 42.25 -0.15
CA GLY A 289 -20.21 43.44 -0.73
C GLY A 289 -21.17 44.57 -1.13
N SER A 290 -22.46 44.47 -0.79
CA SER A 290 -23.48 45.46 -1.22
C SER A 290 -23.41 46.84 -0.53
N GLY A 291 -22.54 47.02 0.46
CA GLY A 291 -22.45 48.24 1.27
C GLY A 291 -23.63 48.50 2.23
N LYS A 292 -24.62 47.59 2.31
CA LYS A 292 -25.82 47.73 3.17
C LYS A 292 -25.68 46.96 4.49
N LYS A 293 -26.46 47.33 5.51
CA LYS A 293 -26.58 46.56 6.78
C LYS A 293 -27.19 45.17 6.52
N TYR A 294 -26.71 44.13 7.19
CA TYR A 294 -27.11 42.74 6.97
C TYR A 294 -28.63 42.53 6.98
N LYS A 295 -29.36 43.10 7.95
CA LYS A 295 -30.84 43.05 8.03
C LYS A 295 -31.58 43.61 6.83
N ALA A 296 -30.96 44.51 6.08
CA ALA A 296 -31.57 45.17 4.93
C ALA A 296 -31.22 44.50 3.60
N CYS A 297 -30.32 43.50 3.62
CA CYS A 297 -29.83 42.78 2.46
C CYS A 297 -30.07 41.27 2.62
N CYS A 298 -29.01 40.46 2.78
CA CYS A 298 -29.11 39.00 2.87
C CYS A 298 -29.97 38.51 4.05
N GLY A 299 -30.03 39.27 5.16
CA GLY A 299 -30.86 38.94 6.32
C GLY A 299 -32.38 38.98 6.08
N LYS A 300 -32.86 39.53 4.96
CA LYS A 300 -34.28 39.46 4.57
C LYS A 300 -34.64 38.12 3.91
N LYS A 301 -33.70 37.50 3.19
CA LYS A 301 -33.94 36.24 2.45
C LYS A 301 -34.05 35.04 3.39
N ALA A 302 -33.44 35.10 4.57
CA ALA A 302 -33.52 34.04 5.59
C ALA A 302 -34.91 33.91 6.24
N LYS A 303 -35.75 34.95 6.21
CA LYS A 303 -37.08 34.95 6.85
C LYS A 303 -38.25 34.44 5.97
N GLY A 304 -37.97 33.98 4.75
CA GLY A 304 -39.00 33.58 3.78
C GLY A 304 -39.35 32.07 3.75
N LYS A 305 -38.74 31.25 4.60
CA LYS A 305 -38.92 29.78 4.63
C LYS A 305 -39.51 29.26 5.95
N GLU A 306 -40.43 29.99 6.56
CA GLU A 306 -41.30 29.44 7.62
C GLU A 306 -42.73 29.95 7.37
N GLY A 307 -43.56 29.14 6.72
CA GLY A 307 -44.97 29.45 6.52
C GLY A 307 -45.51 29.08 5.14
N LYS A 308 -45.80 27.79 4.94
CA LYS A 308 -46.92 27.28 4.13
C LYS A 308 -47.03 25.76 4.30
N GLY A 309 -47.61 25.36 5.44
CA GLY A 309 -48.31 24.09 5.59
C GLY A 309 -49.79 24.40 5.78
N GLY A 310 -50.65 23.76 4.98
CA GLY A 310 -52.09 23.82 5.12
C GLY A 310 -52.81 24.48 3.94
N SER A 311 -53.17 23.67 2.94
CA SER A 311 -54.58 23.38 2.64
C SER A 311 -54.68 22.15 1.76
#